data_AF-A0A4Q3XSP7-F1
#
_entry.id   AF-A0A4Q3XSP7-F1
#
_cell.length_a   1.000
_cell.length_b   1.000
_cell.length_c   1.000
_cell.angle_alpha   90.00
_cell.angle_beta   90.00
_cell.angle_gamma   90.00
#
_symmetry.space_group_name_H-M   'P 1'
#
loop_
_entity.id
_entity.type
_entity.pdbx_description
1 polymer ?
#
loop_
_entity_poly.entity_id
_entity_poly.type
_entity_poly.pdbx_seq_one_letter_code
_entity_poly.pdbx_strand_id
1 'polypeptide(L)'
;MVLLAGRVPVPPPPSALLLGTLPVQGSRADALRAGFTHCTEGTRNRLRCRRAGVMLAGQGPYTAAVDMLGTDGRGGFYQLTLWDDGDQKSIRAVGRLLKANGWSLCRTGPNENAGDQEIYTRAGSRVRFSIDISYWGKRRVRILPELNQPTGYCWSH
;
A
#
# COMPACT_ATOMS: atom_id res chain seq x y z
N MET A 1 -12.86 37.29 20.57
CA MET A 1 -13.28 35.88 20.45
C MET A 1 -12.24 35.15 19.62
N VAL A 2 -11.30 34.46 20.27
CA VAL A 2 -10.21 33.74 19.58
C VAL A 2 -10.74 32.35 19.22
N LEU A 3 -10.96 32.11 17.94
CA LEU A 3 -11.25 30.76 17.42
C LEU A 3 -9.97 29.94 17.55
N LEU A 4 -9.87 29.17 18.64
CA LEU A 4 -8.89 28.10 18.75
C LEU A 4 -9.22 27.06 17.67
N ALA A 5 -8.47 27.10 16.56
CA ALA A 5 -8.46 26.03 15.58
C ALA A 5 -8.00 24.75 16.28
N GLY A 6 -8.95 23.95 16.75
CA GLY A 6 -8.69 22.66 17.38
C GLY A 6 -7.89 21.80 16.40
N ARG A 7 -6.61 21.54 16.72
CA ARG A 7 -5.80 20.58 15.97
C ARG A 7 -6.54 19.25 16.00
N VAL A 8 -6.95 18.75 14.83
CA VAL A 8 -7.54 17.41 14.71
C VAL A 8 -6.58 16.42 15.39
N PRO A 9 -7.03 15.67 16.41
CA PRO A 9 -6.18 14.69 17.08
C PRO A 9 -5.67 13.68 16.06
N VAL A 10 -4.35 13.51 15.99
CA VAL A 10 -3.72 12.47 15.17
C VAL A 10 -3.45 11.29 16.09
N PRO A 11 -3.93 10.07 15.75
CA PRO A 11 -3.68 8.88 16.58
C PRO A 11 -2.17 8.62 16.70
N PRO A 12 -1.71 7.91 17.74
CA PRO A 12 -0.31 7.51 17.83
C PRO A 12 0.06 6.56 16.67
N PRO A 13 1.35 6.49 16.29
CA PRO A 13 1.79 5.60 15.22
C PRO A 13 1.59 4.14 15.62
N PRO A 14 1.26 3.26 14.66
CA PRO A 14 1.13 1.85 14.95
C PRO A 14 2.49 1.17 15.21
N SER A 15 2.43 -0.03 15.80
CA SER A 15 3.58 -0.94 15.82
C SER A 15 4.04 -1.31 14.41
N ALA A 16 5.34 -1.51 14.25
CA ALA A 16 5.93 -1.84 12.95
C ALA A 16 5.51 -3.23 12.46
N LEU A 17 5.13 -3.30 11.19
CA LEU A 17 4.90 -4.53 10.44
C LEU A 17 5.78 -4.49 9.20
N LEU A 18 6.63 -5.50 9.03
CA LEU A 18 7.54 -5.62 7.89
C LEU A 18 7.09 -6.74 6.96
N LEU A 19 7.30 -6.52 5.66
CA LEU A 19 7.35 -7.56 4.63
C LEU A 19 8.78 -7.62 4.11
N GLY A 20 9.54 -8.64 4.54
CA GLY A 20 10.99 -8.63 4.36
C GLY A 20 11.59 -7.42 5.07
N THR A 21 12.30 -6.57 4.33
CA THR A 21 12.88 -5.31 4.84
C THR A 21 11.98 -4.08 4.64
N LEU A 22 10.83 -4.24 3.97
CA LEU A 22 9.95 -3.12 3.65
C LEU A 22 8.89 -2.94 4.74
N PRO A 23 8.75 -1.74 5.33
CA PRO A 23 7.71 -1.51 6.30
C PRO A 23 6.37 -1.31 5.61
N VAL A 24 5.38 -2.10 6.02
CA VAL A 24 3.98 -2.03 5.57
C VAL A 24 3.16 -1.11 6.47
N GLN A 25 3.51 -1.11 7.76
CA GLN A 25 2.90 -0.29 8.80
C GLN A 25 3.99 0.11 9.79
N GLY A 26 3.87 1.29 10.40
CA GLY A 26 4.80 1.73 11.43
C GLY A 26 4.84 3.24 11.61
N SER A 27 5.90 3.71 12.29
CA SER A 27 6.15 5.11 12.57
C SER A 27 6.93 5.80 11.45
N ARG A 28 6.98 7.15 11.48
CA ARG A 28 7.87 7.92 10.59
C ARG A 28 9.33 7.48 10.71
N ALA A 29 9.80 7.15 11.92
CA ALA A 29 11.17 6.70 12.14
C ALA A 29 11.45 5.38 11.41
N ASP A 30 10.49 4.45 11.38
CA ASP A 30 10.64 3.17 10.67
C ASP A 30 10.72 3.37 9.16
N ALA A 31 9.92 4.28 8.61
CA ALA A 31 9.98 4.64 7.19
C ALA A 31 11.33 5.29 6.82
N LEU A 32 11.82 6.23 7.63
CA LEU A 32 13.11 6.88 7.40
C LEU A 32 14.26 5.87 7.47
N ARG A 33 14.25 4.97 8.47
CA ARG A 33 15.22 3.87 8.59
C ARG A 33 15.20 2.94 7.38
N ALA A 34 14.02 2.74 6.78
CA ALA A 34 13.85 1.95 5.56
C ALA A 34 14.13 2.73 4.26
N GLY A 35 14.63 3.97 4.33
CA GLY A 35 15.05 4.77 3.18
C GLY A 35 13.93 5.56 2.48
N PHE A 36 12.78 5.74 3.11
CA PHE A 36 11.71 6.61 2.61
C PHE A 36 12.00 8.06 3.00
N THR A 37 12.98 8.68 2.36
CA THR A 37 13.52 9.99 2.74
C THR A 37 12.93 11.16 1.94
N HIS A 38 12.35 10.89 0.77
CA HIS A 38 11.74 11.93 -0.06
C HIS A 38 10.30 12.19 0.40
N CYS A 39 10.15 13.08 1.37
CA CYS A 39 8.86 13.40 1.98
C CYS A 39 8.27 14.70 1.42
N THR A 40 7.01 14.66 1.00
CA THR A 40 6.23 15.80 0.53
C THR A 40 4.88 15.81 1.21
N GLU A 41 4.38 16.98 1.59
CA GLU A 41 3.01 17.12 2.04
C GLU A 41 2.05 16.65 0.93
N GLY A 42 1.18 15.71 1.28
CA GLY A 42 0.16 15.17 0.41
C GLY A 42 -1.21 15.76 0.70
N THR A 43 -2.20 15.32 -0.05
CA THR A 43 -3.60 15.70 0.18
C THR A 43 -4.13 15.12 1.50
N ARG A 44 -5.15 15.75 2.08
CA ARG A 44 -5.91 15.24 3.24
C ARG A 44 -5.08 15.06 4.51
N ASN A 45 -4.22 16.03 4.83
CA ASN A 45 -3.42 16.04 6.06
C ASN A 45 -2.54 14.78 6.20
N ARG A 46 -1.81 14.45 5.13
CA ARG A 46 -0.88 13.32 5.09
C ARG A 46 0.51 13.73 4.64
N LEU A 47 1.53 13.15 5.25
CA LEU A 47 2.91 13.23 4.78
C LEU A 47 3.22 12.00 3.91
N ARG A 48 3.51 12.20 2.63
CA ARG A 48 3.92 11.11 1.74
C ARG A 48 5.43 11.04 1.69
N CYS A 49 6.02 9.93 2.12
CA CYS A 49 7.45 9.68 1.97
C CYS A 49 7.70 8.59 0.93
N ARG A 50 8.66 8.81 0.02
CA ARG A 50 8.96 7.93 -1.11
C ARG A 50 10.37 7.34 -1.05
N ARG A 51 10.51 6.18 -1.67
CA ARG A 51 11.77 5.49 -1.95
C ARG A 51 11.73 4.92 -3.36
N ALA A 52 12.74 5.19 -4.18
CA ALA A 52 12.90 4.59 -5.50
C ALA A 52 13.73 3.30 -5.45
N GLY A 53 13.72 2.51 -6.54
CA GLY A 53 14.58 1.33 -6.66
C GLY A 53 14.15 0.14 -5.78
N VAL A 54 12.89 0.09 -5.36
CA VAL A 54 12.40 -0.96 -4.47
C VAL A 54 12.12 -2.24 -5.25
N MET A 55 12.72 -3.34 -4.82
CA MET A 55 12.45 -4.67 -5.33
C MET A 55 11.45 -5.39 -4.41
N LEU A 56 10.45 -6.04 -5.00
CA LEU A 56 9.49 -6.89 -4.31
C LEU A 56 9.60 -8.32 -4.85
N ALA A 57 10.18 -9.21 -4.05
CA ALA A 57 10.38 -10.62 -4.42
C ALA A 57 11.04 -10.79 -5.82
N GLY A 58 12.09 -10.01 -6.07
CA GLY A 58 12.82 -10.01 -7.35
C GLY A 58 12.16 -9.22 -8.48
N GLN A 59 10.96 -8.66 -8.27
CA GLN A 59 10.26 -7.82 -9.25
C GLN A 59 10.54 -6.33 -8.98
N GLY A 60 10.63 -5.51 -10.03
CA GLY A 60 10.94 -4.08 -9.95
C GLY A 60 12.04 -3.69 -10.95
N PRO A 61 12.70 -2.53 -10.78
CA PRO A 61 12.57 -1.61 -9.64
C PRO A 61 11.25 -0.83 -9.64
N TYR A 62 10.67 -0.66 -8.45
CA TYR A 62 9.47 0.15 -8.25
C TYR A 62 9.79 1.45 -7.50
N THR A 63 8.95 2.46 -7.72
CA THR A 63 8.78 3.54 -6.78
C THR A 63 7.83 3.09 -5.68
N ALA A 64 8.24 3.27 -4.43
CA ALA A 64 7.44 2.95 -3.26
C ALA A 64 7.09 4.22 -2.46
N ALA A 65 5.94 4.21 -1.81
CA ALA A 65 5.54 5.26 -0.88
C ALA A 65 4.78 4.72 0.34
N VAL A 66 4.94 5.46 1.43
CA VAL A 66 4.09 5.38 2.62
C VAL A 66 3.39 6.73 2.82
N ASP A 67 2.10 6.69 3.13
CA ASP A 67 1.28 7.87 3.39
C ASP A 67 0.96 7.93 4.89
N MET A 68 1.64 8.85 5.59
CA MET A 68 1.53 8.98 7.04
C MET A 68 0.40 9.93 7.43
N LEU A 69 -0.23 9.67 8.57
CA LEU A 69 -1.25 10.56 9.13
C LEU A 69 -0.62 11.79 9.80
N GLY A 70 -1.17 12.97 9.51
CA GLY A 70 -0.62 14.27 9.92
C GLY A 70 0.38 14.79 8.89
N THR A 71 0.43 16.12 8.70
CA THR A 71 1.44 16.78 7.84
C THR A 71 2.88 16.57 8.34
N ASP A 72 3.07 16.28 9.62
CA ASP A 72 4.35 15.93 10.24
C ASP A 72 4.63 14.41 10.28
N GLY A 73 3.65 13.59 9.85
CA GLY A 73 3.70 12.14 9.85
C GLY A 73 3.64 11.49 11.24
N ARG A 74 3.27 12.23 12.29
CA ARG A 74 3.30 11.71 13.67
C ARG A 74 2.36 10.54 13.91
N GLY A 75 1.31 10.38 13.10
CA GLY A 75 0.37 9.26 13.22
C GLY A 75 0.79 7.99 12.49
N GLY A 76 1.98 7.97 11.89
CA GLY A 76 2.49 6.79 11.19
C GLY A 76 1.64 6.39 9.99
N PHE A 77 1.84 5.17 9.49
CA PHE A 77 1.21 4.66 8.27
C PHE A 77 0.78 3.20 8.43
N TYR A 78 -0.15 2.78 7.57
CA TYR A 78 -0.78 1.46 7.56
C TYR A 78 -0.83 0.83 6.16
N GLN A 79 -0.05 1.37 5.23
CA GLN A 79 -0.01 0.90 3.85
C GLN A 79 1.34 1.22 3.24
N LEU A 80 1.88 0.23 2.53
CA LEU A 80 2.96 0.42 1.57
C LEU A 80 2.36 0.39 0.16
N THR A 81 2.68 1.39 -0.65
CA THR A 81 2.23 1.46 -2.05
C THR A 81 3.45 1.34 -2.96
N LEU A 82 3.37 0.50 -3.98
CA LEU A 82 4.38 0.37 -5.02
C LEU A 82 3.75 0.63 -6.39
N TRP A 83 4.51 1.25 -7.28
CA TRP A 83 4.16 1.39 -8.68
C TRP A 83 5.42 1.50 -9.53
N ASP A 84 5.21 1.32 -10.83
CA ASP A 84 6.21 1.58 -11.85
C ASP A 84 5.88 2.91 -12.52
N ASP A 85 6.88 3.78 -12.68
CA ASP A 85 6.68 5.10 -13.29
C ASP A 85 6.65 5.03 -14.83
N GLY A 86 7.19 3.97 -15.44
CA GLY A 86 7.32 3.81 -16.90
C GLY A 86 6.52 2.66 -17.51
N ASP A 87 6.31 1.57 -16.76
CA ASP A 87 5.57 0.38 -17.25
C ASP A 87 4.51 -0.09 -16.26
N GLN A 88 3.26 0.31 -16.49
CA GLN A 88 2.13 -0.14 -15.67
C GLN A 88 1.84 -1.64 -15.78
N LYS A 89 2.39 -2.35 -16.78
CA LYS A 89 2.21 -3.80 -16.93
C LYS A 89 3.16 -4.58 -16.02
N SER A 90 4.27 -3.99 -15.56
CA SER A 90 5.23 -4.66 -14.67
C SER A 90 4.57 -5.12 -13.36
N ILE A 91 3.61 -4.34 -12.86
CA ILE A 91 2.80 -4.67 -11.68
C ILE A 91 2.02 -5.99 -11.84
N ARG A 92 1.62 -6.38 -13.06
CA ARG A 92 0.96 -7.67 -13.29
C ARG A 92 1.86 -8.86 -12.95
N ALA A 93 3.19 -8.69 -13.00
CA ALA A 93 4.14 -9.73 -12.59
C ALA A 93 4.03 -10.06 -11.10
N VAL A 94 3.72 -9.07 -10.25
CA VAL A 94 3.47 -9.27 -8.81
C VAL A 94 2.26 -10.18 -8.61
N GLY A 95 1.14 -9.90 -9.30
CA GLY A 95 -0.06 -10.74 -9.21
C GLY A 95 0.19 -12.18 -9.65
N ARG A 96 0.91 -12.39 -10.77
CA ARG A 96 1.31 -13.74 -11.22
C ARG A 96 2.17 -14.47 -10.19
N LEU A 97 3.14 -13.78 -9.60
CA LEU A 97 4.01 -14.34 -8.57
C LEU A 97 3.21 -14.74 -7.33
N LEU A 98 2.27 -13.90 -6.87
CA LEU A 98 1.41 -14.21 -5.73
C LEU A 98 0.60 -15.49 -5.98
N LYS A 99 -0.06 -15.61 -7.15
CA LYS A 99 -0.79 -16.84 -7.50
C LYS A 99 0.11 -18.06 -7.50
N ALA A 100 1.28 -17.97 -8.13
CA ALA A 100 2.25 -19.06 -8.19
C ALA A 100 2.74 -19.50 -6.79
N ASN A 101 2.68 -18.60 -5.81
CA ASN A 101 3.07 -18.86 -4.42
C ASN A 101 1.88 -19.17 -3.49
N GLY A 102 0.75 -19.61 -4.05
CA GLY A 102 -0.40 -20.10 -3.29
C GLY A 102 -1.23 -19.03 -2.60
N TRP A 103 -1.19 -17.79 -3.11
CA TRP A 103 -2.11 -16.74 -2.65
C TRP A 103 -3.47 -16.88 -3.34
N SER A 104 -4.53 -16.76 -2.55
CA SER A 104 -5.91 -16.75 -3.03
C SER A 104 -6.25 -15.40 -3.64
N LEU A 105 -6.86 -15.39 -4.82
CA LEU A 105 -7.32 -14.19 -5.49
C LEU A 105 -8.81 -13.96 -5.25
N CYS A 106 -9.17 -12.71 -4.97
CA CYS A 106 -10.52 -12.19 -5.06
C CYS A 106 -10.53 -10.95 -5.97
N ARG A 107 -11.38 -10.94 -7.00
CA ARG A 107 -11.59 -9.75 -7.85
C ARG A 107 -12.81 -8.97 -7.34
N THR A 108 -12.66 -7.65 -7.24
CA THR A 108 -13.74 -6.78 -6.76
C THR A 108 -14.78 -6.46 -7.84
N GLY A 109 -14.61 -6.94 -9.07
CA GLY A 109 -15.58 -6.81 -10.16
C GLY A 109 -15.33 -7.83 -11.28
N PRO A 110 -16.29 -7.99 -12.21
CA PRO A 110 -16.26 -9.02 -13.26
C PRO A 110 -15.25 -8.75 -14.38
N ASN A 111 -14.68 -7.56 -14.46
CA ASN A 111 -13.65 -7.18 -15.44
C ASN A 111 -13.03 -5.83 -15.04
N GLU A 112 -12.04 -5.37 -15.81
CA GLU A 112 -11.33 -4.11 -15.56
C GLU A 112 -12.15 -2.82 -15.76
N ASN A 113 -13.36 -2.92 -16.34
CA ASN A 113 -14.31 -1.79 -16.49
C ASN A 113 -15.36 -1.74 -15.37
N ALA A 114 -15.54 -2.84 -14.63
CA ALA A 114 -16.55 -2.99 -13.57
C ALA A 114 -15.95 -3.41 -12.22
N GLY A 115 -14.62 -3.52 -12.14
CA GLY A 115 -13.87 -3.92 -10.96
C GLY A 115 -12.56 -3.16 -10.88
N ASP A 116 -12.27 -2.64 -9.69
CA ASP A 116 -11.10 -1.79 -9.50
C ASP A 116 -9.85 -2.57 -9.09
N GLN A 117 -10.00 -3.73 -8.43
CA GLN A 117 -8.88 -4.39 -7.75
C GLN A 117 -8.87 -5.93 -7.83
N GLU A 118 -7.67 -6.48 -7.88
CA GLU A 118 -7.34 -7.86 -7.49
C GLU A 118 -6.81 -7.86 -6.05
N ILE A 119 -7.51 -8.52 -5.15
CA ILE A 119 -7.11 -8.68 -3.75
C ILE A 119 -6.52 -10.08 -3.57
N TYR A 120 -5.30 -10.15 -3.03
CA TYR A 120 -4.62 -11.41 -2.74
C TYR A 120 -4.48 -11.60 -1.23
N THR A 121 -4.97 -12.74 -0.74
CA THR A 121 -4.88 -13.16 0.67
C THR A 121 -4.22 -14.53 0.79
N ARG A 122 -3.67 -14.84 1.95
CA ARG A 122 -3.09 -16.16 2.25
C ARG A 122 -3.26 -16.46 3.73
N ALA A 123 -3.75 -17.65 4.06
CA ALA A 123 -3.91 -18.07 5.45
C ALA A 123 -2.58 -18.00 6.21
N GLY A 124 -2.60 -17.42 7.41
CA GLY A 124 -1.40 -17.20 8.23
C GLY A 124 -0.52 -16.02 7.81
N SER A 125 -0.80 -15.35 6.69
CA SER A 125 -0.09 -14.12 6.30
C SER A 125 -0.48 -12.96 7.22
N ARG A 126 0.49 -12.10 7.55
CA ARG A 126 0.26 -10.84 8.26
C ARG A 126 -0.10 -9.68 7.34
N VAL A 127 -0.06 -9.89 6.02
CA VAL A 127 -0.36 -8.88 5.01
C VAL A 127 -1.29 -9.42 3.93
N ARG A 128 -2.00 -8.51 3.27
CA ARG A 128 -2.70 -8.73 2.00
C ARG A 128 -2.19 -7.76 0.93
N PHE A 129 -2.38 -8.16 -0.33
CA PHE A 129 -2.07 -7.32 -1.47
C PHE A 129 -3.36 -6.88 -2.15
N SER A 130 -3.40 -5.64 -2.62
CA SER A 130 -4.46 -5.08 -3.46
C SER A 130 -3.80 -4.48 -4.69
N ILE A 131 -4.13 -4.98 -5.88
CA ILE A 131 -3.55 -4.56 -7.15
C ILE A 131 -4.63 -3.86 -7.96
N ASP A 132 -4.41 -2.61 -8.33
CA ASP A 132 -5.31 -1.87 -9.22
C ASP A 132 -5.31 -2.56 -10.61
N ILE A 133 -6.48 -3.02 -11.10
CA ILE A 133 -6.60 -3.71 -12.39
C ILE A 133 -7.13 -2.82 -13.52
N SER A 134 -7.83 -1.74 -13.17
CA SER A 134 -8.39 -0.79 -14.13
C SER A 134 -7.32 -0.28 -15.11
N TYR A 135 -7.70 -0.20 -16.40
CA TYR A 135 -6.84 0.33 -17.45
C TYR A 135 -6.69 1.86 -17.37
N TRP A 136 -7.67 2.56 -16.78
CA TRP A 136 -7.79 4.01 -16.83
C TRP A 136 -6.96 4.77 -15.78
N GLY A 137 -6.32 4.06 -14.84
CA GLY A 137 -5.54 4.66 -13.76
C GLY A 137 -4.13 4.07 -13.67
N LYS A 138 -3.23 4.78 -12.95
CA LYS A 138 -1.91 4.24 -12.62
C LYS A 138 -2.07 2.95 -11.81
N ARG A 139 -1.66 1.82 -12.40
CA ARG A 139 -1.64 0.53 -11.72
C ARG A 139 -0.65 0.56 -10.56
N ARG A 140 -1.14 0.24 -9.36
CA ARG A 140 -0.38 0.21 -8.12
C ARG A 140 -0.61 -1.12 -7.42
N VAL A 141 0.39 -1.57 -6.68
CA VAL A 141 0.23 -2.56 -5.62
C VAL A 141 0.14 -1.83 -4.30
N ARG A 142 -0.86 -2.15 -3.50
CA ARG A 142 -0.96 -1.78 -2.10
C ARG A 142 -0.75 -3.01 -1.26
N ILE A 143 0.14 -2.90 -0.29
CA ILE A 143 0.39 -3.92 0.72
C ILE A 143 -0.16 -3.37 2.02
N LEU A 144 -1.05 -4.13 2.64
CA LEU A 144 -1.84 -3.73 3.80
C LEU A 144 -1.68 -4.77 4.90
N PRO A 145 -1.76 -4.39 6.19
CA PRO A 145 -1.95 -5.34 7.27
C PRO A 145 -3.15 -6.25 7.00
N GLU A 146 -2.98 -7.54 7.24
CA GLU A 146 -4.07 -8.51 7.19
C GLU A 146 -4.88 -8.42 8.49
N LEU A 147 -6.15 -8.04 8.37
CA LEU A 147 -7.07 -7.86 9.49
C LEU A 147 -8.11 -8.98 9.60
N ASN A 148 -7.94 -10.05 8.82
CA ASN A 148 -8.87 -11.18 8.63
C ASN A 148 -10.29 -10.75 8.24
N GLN A 149 -10.42 -9.59 7.59
CA GLN A 149 -11.70 -9.09 7.12
C GLN A 149 -12.10 -9.78 5.81
N PRO A 150 -13.39 -10.14 5.63
CA PRO A 150 -13.89 -10.67 4.37
C PRO A 150 -13.56 -9.75 3.20
N THR A 151 -13.23 -10.34 2.05
CA THR A 151 -12.93 -9.60 0.81
C THR A 151 -14.19 -9.15 0.06
N GLY A 152 -15.38 -9.41 0.61
CA GLY A 152 -16.66 -9.20 -0.06
C GLY A 152 -16.95 -10.26 -1.10
N TYR A 153 -17.82 -9.95 -2.06
CA TYR A 153 -18.12 -10.84 -3.18
C TYR A 153 -16.91 -10.95 -4.11
N CYS A 154 -16.46 -12.17 -4.37
CA CYS A 154 -15.34 -12.45 -5.25
C CYS A 154 -15.86 -12.88 -6.62
N TRP A 155 -15.65 -12.03 -7.61
CA TRP A 155 -15.92 -12.39 -8.99
C TRP A 155 -14.88 -13.42 -9.45
N SER A 156 -15.36 -14.60 -9.85
CA SER A 156 -14.56 -15.63 -10.48
C SER A 156 -14.59 -15.45 -12.00
N HIS A 157 -13.51 -15.87 -12.66
CA HIS A 157 -13.50 -16.23 -14.07
C HIS A 157 -13.13 -17.69 -14.17
#